data_AF-A8LKU9-F1
#
_entry.id   AF-A8LKU9-F1
#
_cell.length_a   1.000
_cell.length_b   1.000
_cell.length_c   1.000
_cell.angle_alpha   90.00
_cell.angle_beta   90.00
_cell.angle_gamma   90.00
#
_symmetry.space_group_name_H-M   'P 1'
#
loop_
_entity.id
_entity.type
_entity.pdbx_description
1 polymer ?
#
loop_
_entity_poly.entity_id
_entity_poly.type
_entity_poly.pdbx_seq_one_letter_code
_entity_poly.pdbx_strand_id
1 'polypeptide(L)'
;MTRTRPVVGMLGALVLAGCGPLVAYDQPGVSVSRLASDLQSCAAQALARAPVDITRERVTVQVREYRYGIPRTGYDRVWADIDRNEVVREEIRQQCLQAKGYTLTQVPRCTNAGVVTAETRQAAAGPGSCGVNVSGVGPVIVSGS
;
A
#
# COMPACT_ATOMS: atom_id res chain seq x y z
N MET A 1 38.28 -33.82 -37.89
CA MET A 1 37.41 -32.63 -37.96
C MET A 1 36.26 -32.82 -36.97
N THR A 2 36.42 -32.30 -35.75
CA THR A 2 35.49 -32.50 -34.62
C THR A 2 34.63 -31.24 -34.49
N ARG A 3 33.31 -31.36 -34.73
CA ARG A 3 32.37 -30.23 -34.73
C ARG A 3 31.73 -30.10 -33.34
N THR A 4 32.17 -29.12 -32.58
CA THR A 4 31.64 -28.72 -31.27
C THR A 4 30.22 -28.13 -31.41
N ARG A 5 29.31 -28.58 -30.55
CA ARG A 5 27.94 -28.05 -30.41
C ARG A 5 27.94 -26.86 -29.44
N PRO A 6 27.37 -25.69 -29.78
CA PRO A 6 27.09 -24.69 -28.77
C PRO A 6 25.78 -25.02 -28.06
N VAL A 7 25.91 -25.31 -26.77
CA VAL A 7 24.84 -25.27 -25.77
C VAL A 7 24.41 -23.81 -25.64
N VAL A 8 23.22 -23.45 -26.13
CA VAL A 8 22.61 -22.14 -25.86
C VAL A 8 21.95 -22.24 -24.49
N GLY A 9 22.59 -21.59 -23.52
CA GLY A 9 22.23 -21.56 -22.12
C GLY A 9 20.89 -20.88 -21.87
N MET A 10 20.06 -21.59 -21.12
CA MET A 10 19.11 -21.06 -20.15
C MET A 10 19.85 -20.11 -19.21
N LEU A 11 19.42 -18.84 -19.08
CA LEU A 11 19.38 -18.07 -17.81
C LEU A 11 18.88 -16.64 -18.07
N GLY A 12 17.85 -16.23 -17.34
CA GLY A 12 17.40 -14.84 -17.31
C GLY A 12 15.95 -14.66 -16.89
N ALA A 13 15.49 -15.36 -15.85
CA ALA A 13 14.27 -14.98 -15.17
C ALA A 13 14.50 -13.62 -14.49
N LEU A 14 14.10 -12.53 -15.15
CA LEU A 14 14.00 -11.23 -14.50
C LEU A 14 12.96 -11.36 -13.38
N VAL A 15 13.46 -11.27 -12.15
CA VAL A 15 12.68 -11.13 -10.93
C VAL A 15 11.85 -9.86 -11.07
N LEU A 16 10.52 -10.00 -11.16
CA LEU A 16 9.59 -8.89 -10.99
C LEU A 16 9.64 -8.43 -9.52
N ALA A 17 10.65 -7.65 -9.15
CA ALA A 17 10.52 -6.77 -8.01
C ALA A 17 9.40 -5.78 -8.37
N GLY A 18 8.35 -5.67 -7.56
CA GLY A 18 7.17 -4.84 -7.86
C GLY A 18 7.57 -3.39 -8.18
N CYS A 19 7.67 -3.09 -9.47
CA CYS A 19 8.13 -1.82 -10.05
C CYS A 19 7.00 -0.78 -9.99
N GLY A 20 6.71 -0.24 -8.81
CA GLY A 20 5.75 0.84 -8.68
C GLY A 20 6.09 1.77 -7.53
N PRO A 21 5.85 3.09 -7.68
CA PRO A 21 6.02 4.04 -6.58
C PRO A 21 5.13 3.65 -5.40
N LEU A 22 5.61 3.95 -4.19
CA LEU A 22 4.86 3.83 -2.95
C LEU A 22 4.14 5.14 -2.68
N VAL A 23 2.91 5.05 -2.18
CA VAL A 23 2.21 6.22 -1.59
C VAL A 23 2.55 6.24 -0.10
N ALA A 24 3.23 7.29 0.34
CA ALA A 24 3.65 7.48 1.73
C ALA A 24 3.01 8.74 2.32
N TYR A 25 2.81 8.75 3.64
CA TYR A 25 2.54 9.99 4.37
C TYR A 25 3.88 10.70 4.59
N ASP A 26 4.05 11.86 3.93
CA ASP A 26 5.21 12.72 4.02
C ASP A 26 4.99 13.81 5.06
N GLN A 27 5.89 13.87 6.04
CA GLN A 27 6.08 15.01 6.91
C GLN A 27 7.58 15.08 7.27
N PRO A 28 8.38 15.89 6.55
CA PRO A 28 9.83 15.87 6.69
C PRO A 28 10.30 16.07 8.13
N GLY A 29 11.25 15.24 8.58
CA GLY A 29 11.85 15.33 9.91
C GLY A 29 11.08 14.65 11.05
N VAL A 30 9.87 14.12 10.80
CA VAL A 30 9.12 13.34 11.81
C VAL A 30 9.78 11.97 12.02
N SER A 31 9.80 11.47 13.27
CA SER A 31 10.29 10.11 13.52
C SER A 31 9.26 9.06 13.08
N VAL A 32 9.72 7.86 12.72
CA VAL A 32 8.85 6.72 12.39
C VAL A 32 7.93 6.38 13.56
N SER A 33 8.43 6.43 14.80
CA SER A 33 7.61 6.24 16.01
C SER A 33 6.49 7.26 16.13
N ARG A 34 6.76 8.52 15.77
CA ARG A 34 5.76 9.57 15.82
C ARG A 34 4.71 9.39 14.73
N LEU A 35 5.12 9.06 13.51
CA LEU A 35 4.21 8.67 12.43
C LEU A 35 3.30 7.52 12.84
N ALA A 36 3.87 6.45 13.43
CA ALA A 36 3.10 5.31 13.90
C ALA A 36 2.04 5.72 14.95
N SER A 37 2.44 6.54 15.92
CA SER A 37 1.55 7.06 16.95
C SER A 37 0.46 7.95 16.37
N ASP A 38 0.79 8.84 15.44
CA ASP A 38 -0.17 9.73 14.80
C ASP A 38 -1.18 8.95 13.94
N LEU A 39 -0.75 7.95 13.18
CA LEU A 39 -1.62 7.02 12.43
C LEU A 39 -2.62 6.31 13.35
N GLN A 40 -2.16 5.75 14.47
CA GLN A 40 -3.01 5.07 15.43
C GLN A 40 -3.98 6.04 16.11
N SER A 41 -3.51 7.22 16.51
CA SER A 41 -4.36 8.23 17.16
C SER A 41 -5.47 8.72 16.23
N CYS A 42 -5.15 8.98 14.96
CA CYS A 42 -6.12 9.40 13.97
C CYS A 42 -7.11 8.27 13.62
N ALA A 43 -6.66 7.01 13.56
CA ALA A 43 -7.55 5.87 13.36
C ALA A 43 -8.52 5.71 14.53
N ALA A 44 -8.06 5.84 15.77
CA ALA A 44 -8.91 5.77 16.96
C ALA A 44 -9.94 6.92 17.00
N GLN A 45 -9.51 8.15 16.66
CA GLN A 45 -10.41 9.30 16.56
C GLN A 45 -11.47 9.11 15.46
N ALA A 46 -11.06 8.60 14.30
CA ALA A 46 -11.97 8.32 13.21
C ALA A 46 -12.99 7.26 13.60
N LEU A 47 -12.57 6.19 14.25
CA LEU A 47 -13.46 5.13 14.75
C LEU A 47 -14.45 5.66 15.80
N ALA A 48 -14.03 6.57 16.68
CA ALA A 48 -14.91 7.18 17.66
C ALA A 48 -15.98 8.09 17.02
N ARG A 49 -15.65 8.77 15.91
CA ARG A 49 -16.57 9.67 15.20
C ARG A 49 -17.47 8.96 14.19
N ALA A 50 -16.97 7.91 13.55
CA ALA A 50 -17.67 7.08 12.59
C ALA A 50 -17.53 5.60 13.00
N PRO A 51 -18.30 5.14 14.00
CA PRO A 51 -18.24 3.75 14.46
C PRO A 51 -18.55 2.76 13.34
N VAL A 52 -18.09 1.53 13.51
CA VAL A 52 -18.40 0.43 12.59
C VAL A 52 -19.92 0.25 12.49
N ASP A 53 -20.45 0.31 11.28
CA ASP A 53 -21.87 0.10 10.99
C ASP A 53 -22.03 -0.98 9.91
N ILE A 54 -22.00 -2.25 10.36
CA ILE A 54 -22.14 -3.39 9.47
C ILE A 54 -23.61 -3.64 9.16
N THR A 55 -23.97 -3.46 7.89
CA THR A 55 -25.27 -3.86 7.35
C THR A 55 -25.11 -5.02 6.38
N ARG A 56 -25.96 -6.04 6.49
CA ARG A 56 -26.04 -7.12 5.51
C ARG A 56 -26.90 -6.68 4.32
N GLU A 57 -26.28 -6.58 3.15
CA GLU A 57 -26.93 -6.11 1.93
C GLU A 57 -26.78 -7.12 0.79
N ARG A 58 -27.72 -7.07 -0.15
CA ARG A 58 -27.66 -7.90 -1.37
C ARG A 58 -26.98 -7.10 -2.47
N VAL A 59 -25.74 -7.46 -2.78
CA VAL A 59 -24.90 -6.76 -3.77
C VAL A 59 -24.75 -7.56 -5.04
N THR A 60 -24.57 -6.85 -6.15
CA THR A 60 -24.25 -7.46 -7.44
C THR A 60 -22.75 -7.58 -7.56
N VAL A 61 -22.24 -8.81 -7.69
CA VAL A 61 -20.82 -9.09 -7.89
C VAL A 61 -20.60 -9.62 -9.30
N GLN A 62 -19.45 -9.26 -9.88
CA GLN A 62 -19.03 -9.85 -11.14
C GLN A 62 -18.46 -11.24 -10.87
N VAL A 63 -19.04 -12.25 -11.52
CA VAL A 63 -18.57 -13.63 -11.41
C VAL A 63 -17.99 -14.09 -12.73
N ARG A 64 -16.94 -14.91 -12.63
CA ARG A 64 -16.37 -15.60 -13.78
C ARG A 64 -16.90 -17.03 -13.78
N GLU A 65 -17.76 -17.34 -14.74
CA GLU A 65 -18.34 -18.67 -14.91
C GLU A 65 -17.67 -19.36 -16.10
N TYR A 66 -17.44 -20.67 -16.00
CA TYR A 66 -17.00 -21.49 -17.12
C TYR A 66 -18.18 -22.35 -17.57
N ARG A 67 -18.78 -22.00 -18.72
CA ARG A 67 -19.83 -22.80 -19.34
C ARG A 67 -19.27 -23.46 -20.61
N TYR A 68 -19.29 -24.79 -20.65
CA TYR A 68 -18.69 -25.59 -21.73
C TYR A 68 -17.22 -25.26 -22.02
N GLY A 69 -16.43 -24.95 -20.99
CA GLY A 69 -15.00 -24.59 -21.14
C GLY A 69 -14.74 -23.19 -21.68
N ILE A 70 -15.78 -22.40 -21.99
CA ILE A 70 -15.64 -21.01 -22.46
C ILE A 70 -15.81 -20.08 -21.25
N PRO A 71 -14.83 -19.20 -20.96
CA PRO A 71 -14.97 -18.22 -19.89
C PRO A 71 -16.03 -17.19 -20.26
N ARG A 72 -17.00 -17.00 -19.37
CA ARG A 72 -18.00 -15.93 -19.45
C ARG A 72 -17.94 -15.09 -18.18
N THR A 73 -18.09 -13.78 -18.36
CA THR A 73 -18.35 -12.86 -17.26
C THR A 73 -19.85 -12.66 -17.13
N GLY A 74 -20.35 -12.83 -15.91
CA GLY A 74 -21.74 -12.58 -15.55
C GLY A 74 -21.83 -11.76 -14.27
N TYR A 75 -23.07 -11.51 -13.85
CA TYR A 75 -23.37 -10.85 -12.59
C TYR A 75 -24.24 -11.78 -11.73
N ASP A 76 -23.90 -11.90 -10.46
CA ASP A 76 -24.69 -12.65 -9.48
C ASP A 76 -25.01 -11.75 -8.28
N ARG A 77 -26.07 -12.08 -7.53
CA ARG A 77 -26.47 -11.37 -6.32
C ARG A 77 -26.13 -12.17 -5.08
N VAL A 78 -25.18 -11.67 -4.30
CA VAL A 78 -24.71 -12.29 -3.05
C VAL A 78 -25.05 -11.42 -1.85
N TRP A 79 -25.20 -12.05 -0.68
CA TRP A 79 -25.26 -11.32 0.58
C TRP A 79 -23.84 -10.95 1.01
N ALA A 80 -23.60 -9.68 1.29
CA ALA A 80 -22.35 -9.16 1.81
C ALA A 80 -22.59 -8.32 3.05
N ASP A 81 -21.65 -8.39 4.00
CA ASP A 81 -21.63 -7.53 5.17
C ASP A 81 -20.81 -6.28 4.80
N ILE A 82 -21.45 -5.11 4.84
CA ILE A 82 -20.88 -3.84 4.36
C ILE A 82 -20.81 -2.86 5.53
N ASP A 83 -19.64 -2.27 5.76
CA ASP A 83 -19.51 -1.15 6.69
C ASP A 83 -19.87 0.16 5.98
N ARG A 84 -21.04 0.71 6.30
CA ARG A 84 -21.53 1.95 5.69
C ARG A 84 -20.68 3.18 6.04
N ASN A 85 -19.96 3.11 7.16
CA ASN A 85 -19.15 4.20 7.67
C ASN A 85 -17.68 4.08 7.27
N GLU A 86 -17.27 3.05 6.52
CA GLU A 86 -15.87 2.84 6.15
C GLU A 86 -15.26 4.06 5.44
N VAL A 87 -15.95 4.57 4.41
CA VAL A 87 -15.49 5.72 3.62
C VAL A 87 -15.40 6.98 4.48
N VAL A 88 -16.44 7.29 5.25
CA VAL A 88 -16.48 8.46 6.14
C VAL A 88 -15.37 8.37 7.19
N ARG A 89 -15.13 7.19 7.75
CA ARG A 89 -14.07 6.95 8.73
C ARG A 89 -12.69 7.16 8.11
N GLU A 90 -12.48 6.70 6.88
CA GLU A 90 -11.22 6.94 6.16
C GLU A 90 -11.01 8.43 5.86
N GLU A 91 -12.04 9.16 5.46
CA GLU A 91 -11.98 10.62 5.25
C GLU A 91 -11.61 11.37 6.53
N ILE A 92 -12.23 11.04 7.66
CA ILE A 92 -11.92 11.63 8.97
C ILE A 92 -10.46 11.34 9.37
N ARG A 93 -9.98 10.12 9.13
CA ARG A 93 -8.60 9.73 9.39
C ARG A 93 -7.63 10.56 8.55
N GLN A 94 -7.92 10.74 7.26
CA GLN A 94 -7.10 11.55 6.36
C GLN A 94 -7.08 13.03 6.78
N GLN A 95 -8.23 13.60 7.13
CA GLN A 95 -8.32 14.97 7.64
C GLN A 95 -7.50 15.16 8.93
N CYS A 96 -7.53 14.19 9.85
CA CYS A 96 -6.71 14.22 11.06
C CYS A 96 -5.21 14.25 10.75
N LEU A 97 -4.75 13.42 9.80
CA LEU A 97 -3.34 13.40 9.38
C LEU A 97 -2.94 14.69 8.67
N GLN A 98 -3.78 15.22 7.79
CA GLN A 98 -3.55 16.52 7.15
C GLN A 98 -3.45 17.66 8.18
N ALA A 99 -4.30 17.67 9.20
CA ALA A 99 -4.24 18.65 10.28
C ALA A 99 -2.94 18.55 11.12
N LYS A 100 -2.29 17.38 11.13
CA LYS A 100 -0.98 17.17 11.76
C LYS A 100 0.21 17.54 10.86
N GLY A 101 -0.06 17.89 9.60
CA GLY A 101 0.95 18.31 8.62
C GLY A 101 1.40 17.21 7.66
N TYR A 102 0.74 16.04 7.65
CA TYR A 102 1.05 14.98 6.70
C TYR A 102 0.40 15.23 5.35
N THR A 103 1.13 14.92 4.28
CA THR A 103 0.60 14.87 2.91
C THR A 103 0.86 13.52 2.27
N LEU A 104 -0.03 13.06 1.39
CA LEU A 104 0.22 11.84 0.61
C LEU A 104 1.13 12.17 -0.58
N THR A 105 2.27 11.48 -0.65
CA THR A 105 3.25 11.69 -1.71
C THR A 105 3.70 10.35 -2.29
N GLN A 106 3.89 10.33 -3.61
CA GLN A 106 4.44 9.17 -4.30
C GLN A 106 5.97 9.23 -4.23
N VAL A 107 6.60 8.16 -3.75
CA VAL A 107 8.04 8.01 -3.67
C VAL A 107 8.50 6.72 -4.34
N PRO A 108 9.66 6.70 -5.02
CA PRO A 108 10.19 5.46 -5.58
C PRO A 108 10.53 4.47 -4.45
N ARG A 109 10.52 3.16 -4.73
CA ARG A 109 10.98 2.16 -3.77
C ARG A 109 12.49 2.20 -3.64
N CYS A 110 13.01 2.04 -2.42
CA CYS A 110 14.45 1.91 -2.23
C CYS A 110 14.96 0.60 -2.84
N THR A 111 16.06 0.69 -3.60
CA THR A 111 16.80 -0.47 -4.10
C THR A 111 17.62 -1.12 -3.00
N ASN A 112 18.24 -0.30 -2.14
CA ASN A 112 18.98 -0.69 -0.95
C ASN A 112 18.54 0.17 0.23
N ALA A 113 17.58 -0.33 1.00
CA ALA A 113 17.17 0.32 2.24
C ALA A 113 18.12 -0.07 3.38
N GLY A 114 18.66 0.93 4.09
CA GLY A 114 19.26 0.70 5.40
C GLY A 114 18.22 0.23 6.42
N VAL A 115 18.66 -0.12 7.63
CA VAL A 115 17.75 -0.48 8.72
C VAL A 115 16.97 0.76 9.15
N VAL A 116 15.65 0.72 9.03
CA VAL A 116 14.74 1.76 9.51
C VAL A 116 14.27 1.39 10.91
N THR A 117 14.52 2.27 11.88
CA THR A 117 14.12 2.10 13.28
C THR A 117 13.03 3.09 13.67
N ALA A 118 12.51 2.97 14.88
CA ALA A 118 11.52 3.88 15.45
C ALA A 118 12.01 5.34 15.52
N GLU A 119 13.31 5.54 15.69
CA GLU A 119 13.98 6.84 15.82
C GLU A 119 14.37 7.44 14.47
N THR A 120 14.35 6.64 13.38
CA THR A 120 14.64 7.15 12.04
C THR A 120 13.69 8.31 11.72
N ARG A 121 14.26 9.41 11.26
CA ARG A 121 13.48 10.58 10.81
C ARG A 121 13.20 10.48 9.32
N GLN A 122 11.99 10.85 8.93
CA GLN A 122 11.63 10.91 7.52
C GLN A 122 12.49 11.94 6.80
N ALA A 123 12.99 11.55 5.64
CA ALA A 123 13.54 12.49 4.67
C ALA A 123 12.40 13.24 3.97
N ALA A 124 12.70 14.42 3.42
CA ALA A 124 11.74 15.09 2.56
C ALA A 124 11.56 14.32 1.25
N ALA A 125 10.34 14.22 0.75
CA ALA A 125 10.09 13.65 -0.57
C ALA A 125 10.82 14.46 -1.66
N GLY A 126 11.56 13.76 -2.51
CA GLY A 126 12.34 14.37 -3.59
C GLY A 126 13.24 13.38 -4.32
N PRO A 127 14.05 13.85 -5.30
CA PRO A 127 14.84 12.98 -6.18
C PRO A 127 15.89 12.09 -5.48
N GLY A 128 16.32 12.45 -4.26
CA GLY A 128 17.27 11.67 -3.45
C GLY A 128 16.63 10.89 -2.29
N SER A 129 15.32 10.67 -2.38
CA SER A 129 14.55 9.96 -1.35
C SER A 129 13.81 8.78 -1.95
N CYS A 130 13.59 7.76 -1.15
CA CYS A 130 12.84 6.57 -1.53
C CYS A 130 12.03 6.04 -0.34
N GLY A 131 11.04 5.19 -0.63
CA GLY A 131 10.16 4.58 0.36
C GLY A 131 10.61 3.17 0.74
N VAL A 132 10.58 2.89 2.05
CA VAL A 132 10.76 1.56 2.65
C VAL A 132 9.48 1.18 3.37
N ASN A 133 8.99 -0.05 3.18
CA ASN A 133 7.86 -0.54 3.96
C ASN A 133 8.32 -0.93 5.37
N VAL A 134 7.80 -0.24 6.38
CA VAL A 134 7.99 -0.57 7.79
C VAL A 134 6.75 -1.28 8.30
N SER A 135 6.93 -2.44 8.93
CA SER A 135 5.81 -3.23 9.47
C SER A 135 4.98 -2.42 10.47
N GLY A 136 3.65 -2.45 10.31
CA GLY A 136 2.72 -1.73 11.18
C GLY A 136 2.63 -0.22 10.95
N VAL A 137 3.46 0.36 10.07
CA VAL A 137 3.45 1.80 9.75
C VAL A 137 3.15 2.03 8.27
N GLY A 138 3.66 1.18 7.38
CA GLY A 138 3.58 1.33 5.94
C GLY A 138 4.82 2.00 5.34
N PRO A 139 4.72 2.62 4.16
CA PRO A 139 5.84 3.29 3.49
C PRO A 139 6.38 4.48 4.31
N VAL A 140 7.67 4.45 4.60
CA VAL A 140 8.44 5.52 5.25
C VAL A 140 9.46 6.08 4.26
N ILE A 141 9.52 7.40 4.14
CA ILE A 141 10.46 8.10 3.26
C ILE A 141 11.81 8.20 3.96
N VAL A 142 12.85 7.67 3.34
CA VAL A 142 14.24 7.76 3.81
C VAL A 142 15.11 8.39 2.72
N SER A 143 16.25 8.94 3.11
CA SER A 143 17.28 9.34 2.16
C SER A 143 17.85 8.08 1.51
N GLY A 144 17.81 8.01 0.18
CA GLY A 144 18.27 6.83 -0.53
C GLY A 144 18.30 7.03 -2.04
N SER A 145 19.34 6.47 -2.66
CA SER A 145 19.59 6.37 -4.10
C SER A 145 19.55 4.90 -4.50
#